data_AF-A0A376DY82-F1
#
_entry.id   AF-A0A376DY82-F1
#
_cell.length_a   1.000
_cell.length_b   1.000
_cell.length_c   1.000
_cell.angle_alpha   90.00
_cell.angle_beta   90.00
_cell.angle_gamma   90.00
#
_symmetry.space_group_name_H-M   'P 1'
#
loop_
_entity.id
_entity.type
_entity.pdbx_description
1 polymer ?
#
loop_
_entity_poly.entity_id
_entity_poly.type
_entity_poly.pdbx_seq_one_letter_code
_entity_poly.pdbx_strand_id
1 'polypeptide(L)'
;MIGMLMITGITFAQTDRLWSHASQRKTDEVQDNKTDLNNPKIFSLDLTGLKNALSAAPKRLIAGQKSEIIISFPNSEGKMENFKVTENPNFEPELAAKYPDIKSYMGQGLEDSGSTIYFSVSH
;
A
#
# COMPACT_ATOMS: atom_id res chain seq x y z
N MET A 1 -17.04 -35.43 30.68
CA MET A 1 -16.59 -35.20 29.28
C MET A 1 -16.47 -33.70 29.09
N ILE A 2 -15.25 -33.15 29.14
CA ILE A 2 -15.00 -31.71 29.07
C ILE A 2 -15.00 -31.32 27.59
N GLY A 3 -15.97 -30.50 27.18
CA GLY A 3 -16.07 -30.00 25.82
C GLY A 3 -15.04 -28.90 25.57
N MET A 4 -14.17 -29.09 24.59
CA MET A 4 -13.16 -28.11 24.17
C MET A 4 -13.78 -27.16 23.14
N LEU A 5 -13.90 -25.88 23.51
CA LEU A 5 -14.39 -24.81 22.64
C LEU A 5 -13.21 -24.27 21.81
N MET A 6 -13.21 -24.53 20.50
CA MET A 6 -12.20 -24.01 19.57
C MET A 6 -12.64 -22.64 19.07
N ILE A 7 -12.01 -21.57 19.58
CA ILE A 7 -12.22 -20.21 19.06
C ILE A 7 -11.34 -20.06 17.82
N THR A 8 -11.95 -20.03 16.64
CA THR A 8 -11.27 -19.65 15.39
C THR A 8 -11.32 -18.12 15.26
N GLY A 9 -10.22 -17.46 15.59
CA GLY A 9 -10.07 -16.02 15.37
C GLY A 9 -9.69 -15.74 13.92
N ILE A 10 -10.48 -14.95 13.21
CA ILE A 10 -10.07 -14.36 11.93
C ILE A 10 -9.17 -13.17 12.27
N THR A 11 -7.85 -13.36 12.17
CA THR A 11 -6.90 -12.26 12.30
C THR A 11 -6.88 -11.48 10.98
N PHE A 12 -7.52 -10.32 10.95
CA PHE A 12 -7.27 -9.34 9.89
C PHE A 12 -5.89 -8.72 10.17
N ALA A 13 -4.95 -8.89 9.25
CA ALA A 13 -3.68 -8.16 9.32
C ALA A 13 -3.97 -6.69 8.99
N GLN A 14 -4.19 -5.88 10.03
CA GLN A 14 -4.20 -4.43 9.88
C GLN A 14 -2.76 -4.00 9.56
N THR A 15 -2.52 -3.44 8.37
CA THR A 15 -1.20 -2.89 8.04
C THR A 15 -1.00 -1.61 8.83
N ASP A 16 -0.47 -1.76 10.03
CA ASP A 16 -0.16 -0.67 10.93
C ASP A 16 0.88 0.26 10.28
N ARG A 17 0.46 1.50 10.01
CA ARG A 17 1.27 2.72 9.78
C ARG A 17 2.53 2.55 8.90
N LEU A 18 2.33 2.27 7.61
CA LEU A 18 3.40 2.40 6.60
C LEU A 18 3.90 3.85 6.42
N TRP A 19 3.03 4.82 6.71
CA TRP A 19 3.31 6.24 6.56
C TRP A 19 3.49 6.91 7.91
N SER A 20 4.50 7.77 8.00
CA SER A 20 4.77 8.61 9.15
C SER A 20 4.95 10.05 8.71
N HIS A 21 4.56 11.02 9.55
CA HIS A 21 4.89 12.42 9.29
C HIS A 21 6.40 12.61 9.34
N ALA A 22 6.98 13.06 8.23
CA ALA A 22 8.37 13.45 8.22
C ALA A 22 8.45 14.92 8.65
N SER A 23 9.28 15.20 9.66
CA SER A 23 9.71 16.58 9.88
C SER A 23 10.47 17.06 8.65
N GLN A 24 10.40 18.36 8.34
CA GLN A 24 11.25 18.97 7.32
C GLN A 24 12.71 18.71 7.71
N ARG A 25 13.31 17.63 7.19
CA ARG A 25 14.75 17.50 7.18
C ARG A 25 15.24 18.59 6.24
N LYS A 26 16.15 19.42 6.74
CA LYS A 26 17.04 20.17 5.86
C LYS A 26 17.81 19.12 5.07
N THR A 27 17.33 18.81 3.86
CA THR A 27 18.11 18.04 2.91
C THR A 27 19.25 18.94 2.49
N ASP A 28 20.50 18.55 2.75
CA ASP A 28 21.70 19.31 2.35
C ASP A 28 21.85 19.41 0.82
N GLU A 29 20.99 18.72 0.06
CA GLU A 29 20.81 18.91 -1.37
C GLU A 29 19.45 19.57 -1.64
N VAL A 30 19.51 20.89 -1.82
CA VAL A 30 18.40 21.74 -2.26
C VAL A 30 17.93 21.24 -3.63
N GLN A 31 16.72 20.67 -3.69
CA GLN A 31 15.97 20.64 -4.96
C GLN A 31 15.60 22.10 -5.27
N ASP A 32 16.40 22.76 -6.12
CA ASP A 32 16.28 24.17 -6.53
C ASP A 32 14.92 24.57 -7.16
N ASN A 33 13.95 23.65 -7.25
CA ASN A 33 12.69 23.84 -7.96
C ASN A 33 11.44 23.89 -7.05
N LYS A 34 11.58 24.11 -5.73
CA LYS A 34 10.43 24.15 -4.78
C LYS A 34 10.38 25.44 -3.96
N THR A 35 10.53 26.60 -4.60
CA THR A 35 10.54 27.89 -3.91
C THR A 35 9.19 28.37 -3.39
N ASP A 36 8.05 27.75 -3.80
CA ASP A 36 6.71 28.25 -3.43
C ASP A 36 5.77 27.20 -2.83
N LEU A 37 6.26 26.26 -2.01
CA LEU A 37 5.38 25.41 -1.20
C LEU A 37 5.13 26.03 0.18
N ASN A 38 4.00 26.71 0.32
CA ASN A 38 3.50 27.15 1.62
C ASN A 38 3.01 25.95 2.44
N ASN A 39 3.73 25.61 3.51
CA ASN A 39 3.39 24.56 4.48
C ASN A 39 3.23 23.13 3.88
N PRO A 40 4.29 22.55 3.28
CA PRO A 40 4.23 21.22 2.68
C PRO A 40 3.96 20.13 3.72
N LYS A 41 2.98 19.26 3.45
CA LYS A 41 2.75 18.04 4.23
C LYS A 41 3.69 16.95 3.73
N ILE A 42 4.73 16.64 4.51
CA ILE A 42 5.74 15.64 4.14
C ILE A 42 5.47 14.34 4.90
N PHE A 43 5.45 13.24 4.15
CA PHE A 43 5.31 11.90 4.70
C PHE A 43 6.52 11.05 4.33
N SER A 44 6.95 10.20 5.25
CA SER A 44 7.95 9.15 5.02
C SER A 44 7.25 7.80 4.94
N LEU A 45 7.59 7.03 3.90
CA LEU A 45 7.09 5.69 3.67
C LEU A 45 8.11 4.65 4.15
N ASP A 46 7.68 3.70 4.96
CA ASP A 46 8.44 2.47 5.21
C ASP A 46 8.29 1.52 4.01
N LEU A 47 9.28 1.56 3.12
CA LEU A 47 9.33 0.69 1.95
C LEU A 47 9.44 -0.80 2.32
N THR A 48 10.09 -1.12 3.45
CA THR A 48 10.26 -2.51 3.88
C THR A 48 8.92 -3.06 4.39
N GLY A 49 8.24 -2.29 5.23
CA GLY A 49 6.88 -2.59 5.69
C GLY A 49 5.89 -2.71 4.52
N LEU A 50 5.97 -1.81 3.54
CA LEU A 50 5.13 -1.87 2.34
C LEU A 50 5.37 -3.15 1.53
N LYS A 51 6.64 -3.49 1.27
CA LYS A 51 7.01 -4.73 0.56
C LYS A 51 6.48 -5.97 1.28
N ASN A 52 6.61 -6.01 2.61
CA ASN A 52 6.09 -7.11 3.43
C ASN A 52 4.57 -7.22 3.33
N ALA A 53 3.84 -6.11 3.41
CA ALA A 53 2.38 -6.10 3.26
C ALA A 53 1.93 -6.57 1.87
N LEU A 54 2.63 -6.14 0.82
CA LEU A 54 2.34 -6.51 -0.57
C LEU A 54 2.71 -7.96 -0.92
N SER A 55 3.59 -8.60 -0.15
CA SER A 55 3.94 -10.01 -0.34
C SER A 55 2.75 -10.96 -0.17
N ALA A 56 1.75 -10.54 0.62
CA ALA A 56 0.52 -11.27 0.85
C ALA A 56 -0.64 -10.82 -0.07
N ALA A 57 -0.39 -9.89 -1.01
CA ALA A 57 -1.41 -9.38 -1.90
C ALA A 57 -1.83 -10.43 -2.95
N PRO A 58 -3.15 -10.65 -3.15
CA PRO A 58 -3.62 -11.58 -4.15
C PRO A 58 -3.43 -11.01 -5.57
N LYS A 59 -3.21 -11.92 -6.53
CA LYS A 59 -3.05 -11.58 -7.95
C LYS A 59 -4.28 -10.97 -8.62
N ARG A 60 -5.47 -11.25 -8.09
CA ARG A 60 -6.77 -10.72 -8.56
C ARG A 60 -7.74 -10.67 -7.40
N LEU A 61 -8.57 -9.63 -7.35
CA LEU A 61 -9.76 -9.58 -6.48
C LEU A 61 -10.78 -10.60 -6.98
N ILE A 62 -10.79 -11.79 -6.40
CA ILE A 62 -11.91 -12.72 -6.59
C ILE A 62 -12.91 -12.44 -5.46
N ALA A 63 -14.16 -12.12 -5.83
CA ALA A 63 -15.23 -11.93 -4.87
C ALA A 63 -15.36 -13.19 -3.98
N GLY A 64 -15.16 -13.04 -2.67
CA GLY A 64 -15.19 -14.13 -1.70
C GLY A 64 -13.83 -14.72 -1.29
N GLN A 65 -12.69 -14.20 -1.78
CA GLN A 65 -11.38 -14.57 -1.22
C GLN A 65 -11.12 -13.89 0.14
N LYS A 66 -10.61 -14.68 1.10
CA LYS A 66 -10.33 -14.25 2.48
C LYS A 66 -9.14 -13.30 2.65
N SER A 67 -8.32 -13.09 1.61
CA SER A 67 -7.07 -12.35 1.70
C SER A 67 -7.20 -10.99 1.04
N GLU A 68 -7.90 -10.08 1.71
CA GLU A 68 -7.97 -8.68 1.29
C GLU A 68 -6.82 -7.91 1.97
N ILE A 69 -5.88 -7.38 1.19
CA ILE A 69 -4.85 -6.48 1.70
C ILE A 69 -5.40 -5.07 1.65
N ILE A 70 -5.48 -4.43 2.81
CA ILE A 70 -5.89 -3.03 2.95
C ILE A 70 -4.63 -2.25 3.32
N ILE A 71 -4.34 -1.18 2.59
CA ILE A 71 -3.20 -0.30 2.85
C ILE A 71 -3.70 1.14 2.90
N SER A 72 -3.28 1.89 3.92
CA SER A 72 -3.62 3.30 4.05
C SER A 72 -2.61 4.19 3.31
N PHE A 73 -3.09 5.18 2.55
CA PHE A 73 -2.28 6.17 1.87
C PHE A 73 -2.72 7.60 2.24
N PRO A 74 -1.79 8.56 2.37
CA PRO A 74 -2.15 9.96 2.57
C PRO A 74 -2.70 10.56 1.28
N ASN A 75 -3.82 11.26 1.37
CA ASN A 75 -4.39 12.04 0.26
C ASN A 75 -3.76 13.45 0.17
N SER A 76 -4.24 14.28 -0.78
CA SER A 76 -3.77 15.66 -0.95
C SER A 76 -4.02 16.56 0.28
N GLU A 77 -5.01 16.22 1.10
CA GLU A 77 -5.31 16.89 2.36
C GLU A 77 -4.49 16.33 3.53
N GLY A 78 -3.62 15.33 3.31
CA GLY A 78 -2.85 14.66 4.35
C GLY A 78 -3.67 13.76 5.28
N LYS A 79 -4.90 13.44 4.90
CA LYS A 79 -5.74 12.45 5.58
C LYS A 79 -5.39 11.07 5.04
N MET A 80 -5.34 10.08 5.92
CA MET A 80 -5.14 8.68 5.53
C MET A 80 -6.44 8.09 5.00
N GLU A 81 -6.39 7.50 3.82
CA GLU A 81 -7.48 6.78 3.17
C GLU A 81 -7.09 5.32 2.95
N ASN A 82 -8.06 4.41 3.09
CA ASN A 82 -7.80 2.98 3.02
C ASN A 82 -8.09 2.45 1.63
N PHE A 83 -7.13 1.73 1.07
CA PHE A 83 -7.26 1.14 -0.25
C PHE A 83 -7.13 -0.38 -0.16
N LYS A 84 -8.07 -1.07 -0.79
CA LYS A 84 -7.99 -2.50 -1.04
C LYS A 84 -7.04 -2.73 -2.22
N VAL A 85 -5.87 -3.29 -1.94
CA VAL A 85 -4.77 -3.43 -2.89
C VAL A 85 -4.72 -4.83 -3.49
N THR A 86 -4.51 -4.87 -4.80
CA THR A 86 -4.24 -6.11 -5.55
C THR A 86 -3.16 -5.95 -6.59
N GLU A 87 -2.53 -7.06 -6.95
CA GLU A 87 -1.60 -7.08 -8.08
C GLU A 87 -2.38 -6.78 -9.38
N ASN A 88 -1.85 -5.85 -10.17
CA ASN A 88 -2.35 -5.52 -11.48
C ASN A 88 -1.18 -5.59 -12.47
N PRO A 89 -0.78 -6.81 -12.89
CA PRO A 89 0.39 -6.99 -13.76
C PRO A 89 0.13 -6.30 -15.10
N ASN A 90 0.96 -5.30 -15.41
CA ASN A 90 0.88 -4.53 -16.66
C ASN A 90 1.85 -5.06 -17.74
N PHE A 91 2.56 -6.15 -17.45
CA PHE A 91 3.48 -6.80 -18.38
C PHE A 91 2.85 -8.03 -19.01
N GLU A 92 3.20 -8.26 -20.27
CA GLU A 92 2.99 -9.56 -20.93
C GLU A 92 3.64 -10.69 -20.11
N PRO A 93 3.07 -11.91 -20.08
CA PRO A 93 3.54 -12.99 -19.22
C PRO A 93 5.04 -13.30 -19.35
N GLU A 94 5.57 -13.24 -20.57
CA GLU A 94 7.01 -13.47 -20.84
C GLU A 94 7.90 -12.37 -20.27
N LEU A 95 7.42 -11.11 -20.28
CA LEU A 95 8.15 -9.96 -19.74
C LEU A 95 8.05 -9.90 -18.21
N ALA A 96 6.90 -10.27 -17.66
CA ALA A 96 6.72 -10.46 -16.22
C ALA A 96 7.62 -11.58 -15.68
N ALA A 97 7.82 -12.65 -16.44
CA ALA A 97 8.78 -13.71 -16.10
C ALA A 97 10.23 -13.22 -16.16
N LYS A 98 10.54 -12.27 -17.06
CA LYS A 98 11.87 -11.66 -17.19
C LYS A 98 12.18 -10.62 -16.10
N TYR A 99 11.16 -9.92 -15.60
CA TYR A 99 11.28 -8.90 -14.55
C TYR A 99 10.34 -9.19 -13.36
N PRO A 100 10.52 -10.33 -12.66
CA PRO A 100 9.64 -10.73 -11.55
C PRO A 100 9.71 -9.77 -10.36
N ASP A 101 10.78 -8.96 -10.28
CA ASP A 101 11.03 -7.99 -9.21
C ASP A 101 10.24 -6.69 -9.38
N ILE A 102 9.67 -6.44 -10.56
CA ILE A 102 8.83 -5.27 -10.83
C ILE A 102 7.37 -5.70 -10.80
N LYS A 103 6.68 -5.33 -9.72
CA LYS A 103 5.25 -5.64 -9.56
C LYS A 103 4.43 -4.38 -9.57
N SER A 104 3.33 -4.44 -10.30
CA SER A 104 2.35 -3.37 -10.39
C SER A 104 1.14 -3.72 -9.55
N TYR A 105 0.61 -2.72 -8.86
CA TYR A 105 -0.50 -2.85 -7.94
C TYR A 105 -1.56 -1.79 -8.24
N MET A 106 -2.80 -2.15 -7.99
CA MET A 106 -3.95 -1.26 -8.03
C MET A 106 -4.67 -1.33 -6.69
N GLY A 107 -5.00 -0.17 -6.13
CA GLY A 107 -5.80 -0.04 -4.92
C GLY A 107 -7.13 0.63 -5.21
N GLN A 108 -8.21 0.08 -4.69
CA GLN A 108 -9.54 0.71 -4.71
C GLN A 108 -9.91 1.21 -3.32
N GLY A 109 -10.38 2.46 -3.22
CA GLY A 109 -10.77 3.08 -1.97
C GLY A 109 -11.90 2.30 -1.30
N LEU A 110 -11.79 2.11 0.01
CA LEU A 110 -12.80 1.41 0.81
C LEU A 110 -13.96 2.35 1.15
N GLU A 111 -13.64 3.61 1.44
CA GLU A 111 -14.60 4.67 1.76
C GLU A 111 -15.22 5.29 0.50
N ASP A 112 -14.43 5.43 -0.58
CA ASP A 112 -14.87 5.94 -1.88
C ASP A 112 -14.42 4.99 -2.99
N SER A 113 -15.38 4.34 -3.65
CA SER A 113 -15.12 3.38 -4.72
C SER A 113 -14.60 4.03 -6.02
N GLY A 114 -14.75 5.36 -6.16
CA GLY A 114 -14.14 6.15 -7.24
C GLY A 114 -12.67 6.47 -7.00
N SER A 115 -12.23 6.48 -5.75
CA SER A 115 -10.84 6.72 -5.40
C SER A 115 -9.98 5.49 -5.75
N THR A 116 -9.11 5.63 -6.74
CA THR A 116 -8.24 4.54 -7.22
C THR A 116 -6.79 4.98 -7.20
N ILE A 117 -5.92 4.09 -6.75
CA ILE A 117 -4.46 4.29 -6.77
C ILE A 117 -3.80 3.24 -7.66
N TYR A 118 -2.77 3.67 -8.40
CA TYR A 118 -1.90 2.79 -9.16
C TYR A 118 -0.47 3.05 -8.75
N PHE A 119 0.26 2.00 -8.41
CA PHE A 119 1.67 2.11 -8.05
C PHE A 119 2.42 0.86 -8.45
N SER A 120 3.73 1.00 -8.62
CA SER A 120 4.63 -0.12 -8.85
C SER A 120 5.72 -0.14 -7.80
N VAL A 121 6.18 -1.33 -7.45
CA VAL A 121 7.31 -1.54 -6.57
C VAL A 121 8.36 -2.30 -7.37
N SER A 122 9.54 -1.71 -7.46
CA SER A 122 10.75 -2.33 -8.02
C SER A 122 11.77 -2.56 -6.89
N HIS A 123 12.63 -3.56 -7.08
CA HIS A 123 13.75 -3.82 -6.18
C HIS A 123 14.92 -2.90 -6.52
#